data_AF-A0A074N088-F1
#
_entry.id   AF-A0A074N088-F1
#
_cell.length_a   1.000
_cell.length_b   1.000
_cell.length_c   1.000
_cell.angle_alpha   90.00
_cell.angle_beta   90.00
_cell.angle_gamma   90.00
#
_symmetry.space_group_name_H-M   'P 1'
#
loop_
_entity.id
_entity.type
_entity.pdbx_description
1 polymer ?
#
loop_
_entity_poly.entity_id
_entity_poly.type
_entity_poly.pdbx_seq_one_letter_code
_entity_poly.pdbx_strand_id
1 'polypeptide(L)'
;MRSTVILVSLCLALNACSSEPAEVDGERVSEEPFELTPPTEVAASQMKVYINILVDRFDAQTCLDAQVLEYGGKRGDNGHEVHRSYQADLECLDAVEAELLSVGFELDVEQTYVATRDNGWVERVAFERDEDGETGTIKWVEVNP
;
A
#
# COMPACT_ATOMS: atom_id res chain seq x y z
N MET A 1 -27.04 -40.79 -43.70
CA MET A 1 -27.12 -39.33 -43.63
C MET A 1 -28.59 -38.93 -43.62
N ARG A 2 -29.10 -38.45 -42.48
CA ARG A 2 -30.44 -37.87 -42.36
C ARG A 2 -30.41 -36.71 -41.38
N SER A 3 -31.19 -35.70 -41.76
CA SER A 3 -31.81 -34.63 -40.98
C SER A 3 -31.03 -33.34 -40.76
N THR A 4 -31.37 -32.24 -41.47
CA THR A 4 -32.42 -31.20 -41.22
C THR A 4 -31.88 -30.17 -40.19
N VAL A 5 -31.85 -28.85 -40.43
CA VAL A 5 -32.91 -27.88 -40.06
C VAL A 5 -32.41 -26.41 -40.25
N ILE A 6 -33.20 -25.60 -40.99
CA ILE A 6 -33.73 -24.22 -40.72
C ILE A 6 -32.68 -23.11 -40.42
N LEU A 7 -32.40 -22.08 -41.26
CA LEU A 7 -33.20 -21.02 -41.92
C LEU A 7 -33.92 -20.07 -40.95
N VAL A 8 -33.45 -18.83 -40.83
CA VAL A 8 -34.23 -17.59 -41.07
C VAL A 8 -33.46 -16.39 -40.52
N SER A 9 -33.48 -15.38 -41.39
CA SER A 9 -32.77 -14.12 -41.38
C SER A 9 -33.53 -13.03 -40.59
N LEU A 10 -32.76 -12.01 -40.21
CA LEU A 10 -33.14 -10.59 -40.07
C LEU A 10 -34.16 -10.18 -38.99
N CYS A 11 -33.74 -9.26 -38.11
CA CYS A 11 -34.37 -7.94 -38.06
C CYS A 11 -33.53 -6.92 -37.27
N LEU A 12 -33.51 -5.72 -37.83
CA LEU A 12 -32.75 -4.53 -37.44
C LEU A 12 -33.31 -3.82 -36.20
N ALA A 13 -32.46 -2.94 -35.67
CA ALA A 13 -32.63 -2.07 -34.53
C ALA A 13 -33.69 -0.95 -34.66
N LEU A 14 -33.97 -0.38 -33.48
CA LEU A 14 -34.57 0.92 -33.12
C LEU A 14 -36.11 0.99 -33.05
N ASN A 15 -36.62 1.02 -31.82
CA ASN A 15 -37.63 2.00 -31.43
C ASN A 15 -37.68 2.20 -29.91
N ALA A 16 -37.60 3.45 -29.48
CA ALA A 16 -37.97 3.91 -28.15
C ALA A 16 -39.50 4.10 -28.09
N CYS A 17 -40.15 3.74 -26.98
CA CYS A 17 -41.35 4.44 -26.51
C CYS A 17 -41.71 4.11 -25.05
N SER A 18 -41.90 5.21 -24.33
CA SER A 18 -42.37 5.47 -22.97
C SER A 18 -43.61 4.69 -22.49
N SER A 19 -43.67 4.36 -21.19
CA SER A 19 -44.88 4.33 -20.34
C SER A 19 -44.49 4.14 -18.86
N GLU A 20 -44.55 5.21 -18.05
CA GLU A 20 -44.75 5.16 -16.58
C GLU A 20 -46.26 4.92 -16.27
N PRO A 21 -46.76 4.79 -15.02
CA PRO A 21 -46.14 4.45 -13.71
C PRO A 21 -46.92 3.34 -12.96
N ALA A 22 -46.41 2.85 -11.81
CA ALA A 22 -47.24 2.49 -10.63
C ALA A 22 -46.37 2.16 -9.39
N GLU A 23 -46.36 3.10 -8.45
CA GLU A 23 -46.47 2.97 -7.00
C GLU A 23 -45.86 1.74 -6.30
N VAL A 24 -44.74 1.96 -5.59
CA VAL A 24 -44.43 1.21 -4.37
C VAL A 24 -44.04 2.20 -3.27
N ASP A 25 -44.87 2.12 -2.24
CA ASP A 25 -44.83 2.69 -0.91
C ASP A 25 -43.49 2.42 -0.18
N GLY A 26 -43.09 3.35 0.70
CA GLY A 26 -42.28 2.99 1.86
C GLY A 26 -40.88 3.60 1.96
N GLU A 27 -40.72 4.39 3.02
CA GLU A 27 -39.47 4.75 3.69
C GLU A 27 -38.53 5.74 2.97
N ARG A 28 -38.81 7.03 3.18
CA ARG A 28 -37.79 8.07 3.16
C ARG A 28 -36.81 7.78 4.31
N VAL A 29 -35.73 7.05 4.03
CA VAL A 29 -34.56 7.03 4.92
C VAL A 29 -34.01 8.44 4.90
N SER A 30 -34.28 9.18 5.98
CA SER A 30 -33.60 10.43 6.27
C SER A 30 -32.10 10.14 6.31
N GLU A 31 -31.38 10.57 5.28
CA GLU A 31 -29.92 10.67 5.32
C GLU A 31 -29.58 11.80 6.30
N GLU A 32 -29.62 11.50 7.59
CA GLU A 32 -28.98 12.34 8.58
C GLU A 32 -27.49 12.36 8.24
N PRO A 33 -26.85 13.55 8.14
CA PRO A 33 -25.43 13.63 7.92
C PRO A 33 -24.73 12.93 9.08
N PHE A 34 -24.14 11.77 8.82
CA PHE A 34 -23.29 11.13 9.82
C PHE A 34 -22.06 12.03 9.99
N GLU A 35 -21.94 12.63 11.17
CA GLU A 35 -20.69 13.25 11.56
C GLU A 35 -19.64 12.15 11.63
N LEU A 36 -18.63 12.25 10.77
CA LEU A 36 -17.43 11.42 10.81
C LEU A 36 -16.76 11.62 12.18
N THR A 37 -17.03 10.73 13.13
CA THR A 37 -16.19 10.59 14.33
C THR A 37 -14.74 10.41 13.89
N PRO A 38 -13.79 11.20 14.42
CA PRO A 38 -12.42 11.20 13.92
C PRO A 38 -11.75 9.83 14.15
N PRO A 39 -11.08 9.24 13.16
CA PRO A 39 -10.38 7.97 13.33
C PRO A 39 -9.03 8.24 14.01
N THR A 40 -9.01 8.50 15.32
CA THR A 40 -7.80 9.14 15.91
C THR A 40 -6.97 8.27 16.83
N GLU A 41 -7.52 7.34 17.61
CA GLU A 41 -6.69 6.60 18.58
C GLU A 41 -6.19 5.24 18.07
N VAL A 42 -7.06 4.43 17.45
CA VAL A 42 -6.70 3.10 16.94
C VAL A 42 -5.74 3.20 15.74
N ALA A 43 -5.98 4.17 14.84
CA ALA A 43 -5.11 4.41 13.70
C ALA A 43 -3.72 4.94 14.13
N ALA A 44 -3.69 5.87 15.09
CA ALA A 44 -2.43 6.39 15.64
C ALA A 44 -1.63 5.31 16.40
N SER A 45 -2.31 4.45 17.17
CA SER A 45 -1.66 3.34 17.85
C SER A 45 -1.06 2.32 16.87
N GLN A 46 -1.71 2.06 15.73
CA GLN A 46 -1.16 1.18 14.70
C GLN A 46 0.03 1.81 13.98
N MET A 47 -0.02 3.11 13.69
CA MET A 47 1.10 3.85 13.09
C MET A 47 2.36 3.78 13.95
N LYS A 48 2.21 3.90 15.28
CA LYS A 48 3.33 3.78 16.23
C LYS A 48 4.01 2.41 16.20
N VAL A 49 3.24 1.33 15.98
CA VAL A 49 3.82 -0.03 15.85
C VAL A 49 4.75 -0.09 14.63
N TYR A 50 4.37 0.52 13.51
CA TYR A 50 5.19 0.47 12.29
C TYR A 50 6.45 1.33 12.37
N ILE A 51 6.42 2.42 13.13
CA ILE A 51 7.62 3.21 13.44
C ILE A 51 8.57 2.39 14.32
N ASN A 52 8.05 1.71 15.35
CA ASN A 52 8.89 0.87 16.20
C ASN A 52 9.57 -0.26 15.43
N ILE A 53 8.94 -0.83 14.39
CA ILE A 53 9.61 -1.81 13.51
C ILE A 53 10.84 -1.22 12.83
N LEU A 54 10.78 0.03 12.36
CA LEU A 54 11.92 0.74 11.76
C LEU A 54 13.03 0.95 12.81
N VAL A 55 12.66 1.52 13.95
CA VAL A 55 13.59 1.80 15.06
C VAL A 55 14.28 0.53 15.53
N ASP A 56 13.52 -0.55 15.76
CA ASP A 56 14.07 -1.81 16.27
C ASP A 56 14.92 -2.53 15.22
N ARG A 57 14.58 -2.45 13.93
CA ARG A 57 15.32 -3.13 12.85
C ARG A 57 16.71 -2.53 12.64
N PHE A 58 16.83 -1.20 12.79
CA PHE A 58 18.04 -0.43 12.47
C PHE A 58 18.63 0.30 13.68
N ASP A 59 18.20 0.00 14.90
CA ASP A 59 18.61 0.67 16.15
C ASP A 59 18.60 2.22 16.08
N ALA A 60 17.65 2.78 15.33
CA ALA A 60 17.62 4.20 14.99
C ALA A 60 16.61 4.98 15.86
N GLN A 61 16.97 5.28 17.11
CA GLN A 61 16.07 5.97 18.06
C GLN A 61 15.62 7.37 17.59
N THR A 62 16.39 8.01 16.71
CA THR A 62 16.07 9.30 16.10
C THR A 62 14.84 9.22 15.18
N CYS A 63 14.45 8.01 14.76
CA CYS A 63 13.28 7.80 13.91
C CYS A 63 11.93 7.71 14.66
N LEU A 64 11.88 7.95 15.97
CA LEU A 64 10.63 7.86 16.75
C LEU A 64 9.54 8.85 16.31
N ASP A 65 9.94 9.98 15.72
CA ASP A 65 9.04 11.00 15.18
C ASP A 65 8.78 10.86 13.68
N ALA A 66 9.26 9.79 13.04
CA ALA A 66 9.00 9.50 11.64
C ALA A 66 7.50 9.29 11.38
N GLN A 67 7.05 9.63 10.17
CA GLN A 67 5.68 9.43 9.73
C GLN A 67 5.58 8.23 8.79
N VAL A 68 4.63 7.33 9.04
CA VAL A 68 4.31 6.24 8.11
C VAL A 68 3.54 6.82 6.92
N LEU A 69 4.15 6.76 5.73
CA LEU A 69 3.49 7.14 4.47
C LEU A 69 2.75 5.95 3.86
N GLU A 70 3.36 4.77 3.92
CA GLU A 70 2.80 3.54 3.37
C GLU A 70 3.14 2.37 4.27
N TYR A 71 2.14 1.51 4.47
CA TYR A 71 2.33 0.17 5.00
C TYR A 71 1.35 -0.76 4.30
N GLY A 72 1.87 -1.79 3.63
CA GLY A 72 1.02 -2.70 2.87
C GLY A 72 1.76 -3.95 2.46
N GLY A 73 1.03 -4.89 1.87
CA GLY A 73 1.65 -6.07 1.30
C GLY A 73 0.74 -6.72 0.28
N LYS A 74 1.34 -7.49 -0.60
CA LYS A 74 0.63 -8.28 -1.61
C LYS A 74 1.18 -9.69 -1.63
N ARG A 75 0.29 -10.63 -1.92
CA ARG A 75 0.66 -12.02 -2.22
C ARG A 75 0.55 -12.22 -3.71
N GLY A 76 1.64 -12.64 -4.35
CA GLY A 76 1.70 -12.91 -5.78
C GLY A 76 2.27 -14.31 -6.06
N ASP A 77 2.40 -14.62 -7.34
CA ASP A 77 2.93 -15.91 -7.81
C ASP A 77 4.41 -16.14 -7.40
N ASN A 78 5.14 -15.05 -7.14
CA ASN A 78 6.54 -15.05 -6.72
C ASN A 78 6.71 -14.86 -5.20
N GLY A 79 5.66 -15.13 -4.43
CA GLY A 79 5.69 -15.10 -2.97
C GLY A 79 5.00 -13.88 -2.33
N HIS A 80 5.48 -13.48 -1.15
CA HIS A 80 4.86 -12.43 -0.34
C HIS A 80 5.74 -11.19 -0.32
N GLU A 81 5.17 -10.03 -0.61
CA GLU A 81 5.89 -8.76 -0.59
C GLU A 81 5.25 -7.82 0.43
N VAL A 82 6.07 -7.19 1.26
CA VAL A 82 5.66 -6.17 2.24
C VAL A 82 6.36 -4.86 1.91
N HIS A 83 5.59 -3.79 1.78
CA HIS A 83 6.04 -2.43 1.46
C HIS A 83 5.85 -1.53 2.66
N ARG A 84 6.88 -0.77 2.98
CA ARG A 84 6.87 0.27 4.02
C ARG A 84 7.56 1.51 3.50
N SER A 85 6.94 2.66 3.72
CA SER A 85 7.53 3.96 3.41
C SER A 85 7.37 4.89 4.59
N TYR A 86 8.44 5.59 4.95
CA TYR A 86 8.48 6.50 6.08
C TYR A 86 9.01 7.86 5.62
N GLN A 87 8.36 8.96 6.04
CA GLN A 87 8.95 10.28 5.98
C GLN A 87 9.66 10.56 7.30
N ALA A 88 10.88 11.06 7.26
CA ALA A 88 11.62 11.43 8.45
C ALA A 88 12.59 12.58 8.17
N ASP A 89 13.17 13.13 9.24
CA ASP A 89 14.24 14.12 9.14
C ASP A 89 15.57 13.48 8.72
N LEU A 90 16.54 14.33 8.37
CA LEU A 90 17.87 13.84 7.96
C LEU A 90 18.60 13.05 9.06
N GLU A 91 18.37 13.36 10.34
CA GLU A 91 19.02 12.66 11.45
C GLU A 91 18.57 11.19 11.53
N CYS A 92 17.27 10.93 11.34
CA CYS A 92 16.74 9.57 11.20
C CYS A 92 17.27 8.88 9.94
N LEU A 93 17.27 9.55 8.78
CA LEU A 93 17.76 8.96 7.53
C LEU A 93 19.24 8.53 7.67
N ASP A 94 20.09 9.40 8.18
CA ASP A 94 21.51 9.14 8.35
C ASP A 94 21.77 8.03 9.39
N ALA A 95 20.97 7.97 10.46
CA ALA A 95 21.06 6.89 11.45
C ALA A 95 20.72 5.53 10.86
N VAL A 96 19.63 5.44 10.08
CA VAL A 96 19.26 4.17 9.41
C VAL A 96 20.32 3.79 8.38
N GLU A 97 20.81 4.75 7.59
CA GLU A 97 21.84 4.49 6.57
C GLU A 97 23.16 4.00 7.18
N ALA A 98 23.56 4.53 8.34
CA ALA A 98 24.75 4.10 9.06
C ALA A 98 24.64 2.64 9.56
N GLU A 99 23.45 2.21 9.97
CA GLU A 99 23.23 0.88 10.55
C GLU A 99 23.01 -0.20 9.48
N LEU A 100 22.60 0.13 8.26
CA LEU A 100 22.37 -0.86 7.20
C LEU A 100 23.55 -1.81 6.98
N LEU A 101 24.77 -1.27 6.91
CA LEU A 101 25.98 -2.08 6.73
C LEU A 101 26.31 -2.92 7.98
N SER A 102 25.97 -2.42 9.17
CA SER A 102 26.22 -3.13 10.43
C SER A 102 25.30 -4.36 10.58
N VAL A 103 24.07 -4.26 10.08
CA VAL A 103 23.05 -5.32 10.14
C VAL A 103 23.02 -6.23 8.91
N GLY A 104 24.05 -6.18 8.07
CA GLY A 104 24.28 -7.13 6.99
C GLY A 104 23.62 -6.79 5.65
N PHE A 105 23.24 -5.52 5.43
CA PHE A 105 22.92 -5.05 4.09
C PHE A 105 24.19 -4.73 3.31
N GLU A 106 24.12 -4.92 2.01
CA GLU A 106 25.13 -4.54 1.05
C GLU A 106 24.56 -3.48 0.12
N LEU A 107 25.38 -2.53 -0.32
CA LEU A 107 24.98 -1.54 -1.32
C LEU A 107 24.95 -2.19 -2.70
N ASP A 108 23.79 -2.24 -3.32
CA ASP A 108 23.57 -2.70 -4.69
C ASP A 108 23.60 -1.51 -5.68
N VAL A 109 23.32 -1.78 -6.95
CA VAL A 109 23.13 -0.76 -7.97
C VAL A 109 22.03 0.24 -7.57
N GLU A 110 22.15 1.48 -8.07
CA GLU A 110 21.11 2.51 -7.91
C GLU A 110 20.86 2.96 -6.46
N GLN A 111 21.86 2.91 -5.58
CA GLN A 111 21.77 3.39 -4.18
C GLN A 111 20.72 2.64 -3.34
N THR A 112 20.46 1.38 -3.67
CA THR A 112 19.58 0.50 -2.90
C THR A 112 20.42 -0.45 -2.05
N TYR A 113 20.12 -0.54 -0.77
CA TYR A 113 20.72 -1.50 0.15
C TYR A 113 19.94 -2.80 0.14
N VAL A 114 20.61 -3.95 0.03
CA VAL A 114 19.98 -5.26 -0.06
C VAL A 114 20.55 -6.20 0.99
N ALA A 115 19.68 -6.94 1.68
CA ALA A 115 20.07 -8.02 2.60
C ALA A 115 19.26 -9.29 2.32
N THR A 116 19.84 -10.45 2.60
CA THR A 116 19.12 -11.73 2.63
C THR A 116 19.15 -12.29 4.04
N ARG A 117 17.98 -12.56 4.61
CA ARG A 117 17.82 -13.17 5.93
C ARG A 117 18.06 -14.69 5.86
N ASP A 118 18.36 -15.29 7.01
CA ASP A 118 18.56 -16.75 7.14
C ASP A 118 17.35 -17.59 6.69
N ASN A 119 16.15 -17.01 6.74
CA ASN A 119 14.91 -17.67 6.32
C ASN A 119 14.58 -17.47 4.82
N GLY A 120 15.50 -16.88 4.05
CA GLY A 120 15.35 -16.66 2.61
C GLY A 120 14.61 -15.38 2.20
N TRP A 121 14.13 -14.59 3.16
CA TRP A 121 13.56 -13.27 2.86
C TRP A 121 14.65 -12.31 2.35
N VAL A 122 14.32 -11.54 1.32
CA VAL A 122 15.16 -10.47 0.79
C VAL A 122 14.61 -9.13 1.24
N GLU A 123 15.44 -8.27 1.79
CA GLU A 123 15.10 -6.90 2.16
C GLU A 123 15.78 -5.92 1.20
N ARG A 124 15.06 -4.87 0.82
CA ARG A 124 15.59 -3.76 0.01
C ARG A 124 15.23 -2.45 0.67
N VAL A 125 16.22 -1.60 0.89
CA VAL A 125 16.04 -0.27 1.50
C VAL A 125 16.64 0.78 0.57
N ALA A 126 15.86 1.82 0.27
CA ALA A 126 16.30 2.95 -0.54
C ALA A 126 15.90 4.26 0.14
N PHE A 127 16.70 5.30 -0.11
CA PHE A 127 16.50 6.63 0.45
C PHE A 127 16.26 7.65 -0.66
N GLU A 128 15.31 8.54 -0.43
CA GLU A 128 15.09 9.75 -1.24
C GLU A 128 15.16 10.95 -0.31
N ARG A 129 16.10 11.87 -0.54
CA ARG A 129 16.21 13.10 0.25
C ARG A 129 15.48 14.22 -0.50
N ASP A 130 14.67 15.00 0.21
CA ASP A 130 13.91 16.09 -0.39
C ASP A 130 14.84 17.26 -0.74
N GLU A 131 14.43 18.11 -1.69
CA GLU A 131 15.25 19.22 -2.20
C GLU A 131 15.50 20.32 -1.16
N ASP A 132 14.66 20.39 -0.13
CA ASP A 132 14.82 21.32 1.00
C ASP A 132 16.00 20.94 1.90
N GLY A 133 16.46 19.69 1.84
CA GLY A 133 17.52 19.17 2.69
C GLY A 133 17.13 19.12 4.17
N GLU A 134 15.84 19.05 4.49
CA GLU A 134 15.35 18.96 5.87
C GLU A 134 14.73 17.58 6.15
N THR A 135 14.09 16.98 5.14
CA THR A 135 13.43 15.68 5.27
C THR A 135 13.75 14.75 4.11
N GLY A 136 13.28 13.50 4.22
CA GLY A 136 13.32 12.54 3.14
C GLY A 136 12.45 11.33 3.42
N THR A 137 12.50 10.38 2.49
CA THR A 137 11.74 9.15 2.51
C THR A 137 12.65 7.94 2.61
N ILE A 138 12.32 7.02 3.53
CA ILE A 138 12.89 5.68 3.63
C ILE A 138 11.89 4.71 3.01
N LYS A 139 12.28 4.04 1.93
CA LYS A 139 11.48 2.99 1.26
C LYS A 139 12.06 1.63 1.62
N TRP A 140 11.26 0.76 2.20
CA TRP A 140 11.68 -0.57 2.62
C TRP A 140 10.72 -1.65 2.12
N VAL A 141 11.26 -2.56 1.32
CA VAL A 141 10.54 -3.70 0.73
C VAL A 141 11.12 -5.00 1.27
N GLU A 142 10.25 -5.89 1.72
CA GLU A 142 10.61 -7.26 2.09
C GLU A 142 9.94 -8.24 1.14
N VAL A 143 10.70 -9.16 0.55
CA VAL A 143 10.23 -10.18 -0.37
C VAL A 143 10.51 -11.56 0.21
N ASN A 144 9.46 -12.34 0.43
CA ASN A 144 9.55 -13.77 0.70
C ASN A 144 9.34 -14.53 -0.62
N PRO A 145 10.35 -15.26 -1.14
CA PRO A 145 10.19 -16.06 -2.35
C PRO A 145 9.20 -17.23 -2.21
#